data_AF-A0A5Q2FJS8-F1
#
_entry.id   AF-A0A5Q2FJS8-F1
#
_cell.length_a   1.000
_cell.length_b   1.000
_cell.length_c   1.000
_cell.angle_alpha   90.00
_cell.angle_beta   90.00
_cell.angle_gamma   90.00
#
_symmetry.space_group_name_H-M   'P 1'
#
loop_
_entity.id
_entity.type
_entity.pdbx_description
1 polymer ?
#
loop_
_entity_poly.entity_id
_entity_poly.type
_entity_poly.pdbx_seq_one_letter_code
_entity_poly.pdbx_strand_id
1 'polypeptide(L)'
;MTITQDLTAGPERSRLAKVAAPSAEVPRLIAEAAPRVVVVGDVMLDGWWHGDVRRMCREAPAPVVEVHDREEAPGGAANTALNAACLGAVVSLVAVTGADAAGTSLRRLLERDGVDCSGLLADPDTTTTTKSRIVAGDQIVARLDEAGNGPGQAVQRQLAARLAEVLPSADAVLVCDYGGGTLDGAVRECLLGLLSGRRSGDVDAHGARPPLVVVDAHDVGRWRDLRPDVATPNAEEALRLLVGVAASPDRAALMRAHRQTLLEATGARCVVVTMDRDGTLALPGDDVALGTAQTAGGRGGGGRITDHRTWARPTSEKQASGAGDTFVACLTLGLASGLPAPVALDLAQAAADVVVQRQGTSVCTTADMETYLGGLGNVVIDLEDLVRRVEVYHHEGQRVVLTNGCFDVLHRGHTRFLEQARHLGDALIVAINDDESVRRLKGPDRPINPAADRAAVLAALSCVDHVTVFSQDTAVSVIERLRPDTYAKGGDYSPDTLAETPAVEAYGGEVAILDYVPDHSTSEVVRRIRVNGGD
;
A
#
# COMPACT_ATOMS: atom_id res chain seq x y z
N MET A 1 -46.86 -11.39 8.72
CA MET A 1 -46.05 -10.38 9.43
C MET A 1 -44.65 -10.95 9.51
N THR A 2 -43.92 -10.81 8.41
CA THR A 2 -42.63 -11.46 8.20
C THR A 2 -41.58 -10.42 8.49
N ILE A 3 -40.84 -10.62 9.57
CA ILE A 3 -39.75 -9.74 9.98
C ILE A 3 -38.67 -9.86 8.91
N THR A 4 -38.49 -8.79 8.14
CA THR A 4 -37.34 -8.53 7.29
C THR A 4 -36.11 -8.54 8.20
N GLN A 5 -35.29 -9.60 8.10
CA GLN A 5 -33.94 -9.55 8.64
C GLN A 5 -33.14 -8.59 7.76
N ASP A 6 -32.89 -7.41 8.30
CA ASP A 6 -31.96 -6.43 7.77
C ASP A 6 -30.57 -7.11 7.69
N LEU A 7 -30.01 -7.21 6.48
CA LEU A 7 -28.65 -7.70 6.22
C LEU A 7 -27.64 -6.62 6.68
N THR A 8 -27.57 -6.39 7.99
CA THR A 8 -26.51 -5.57 8.57
C THR A 8 -25.20 -6.35 8.48
N ALA A 9 -24.16 -5.74 7.91
CA ALA A 9 -22.81 -6.27 7.88
C ALA A 9 -22.41 -6.83 9.25
N GLY A 10 -21.70 -7.97 9.28
CA GLY A 10 -21.28 -8.62 10.53
C GLY A 10 -20.55 -7.66 11.49
N PRO A 11 -20.52 -7.96 12.80
CA PRO A 11 -20.00 -7.05 13.82
C PRO A 11 -18.59 -6.54 13.52
N GLU A 12 -17.73 -7.36 12.92
CA GLU A 12 -16.36 -6.98 12.55
C GLU A 12 -16.29 -5.97 11.39
N ARG A 13 -17.09 -6.14 10.33
CA ARG A 13 -17.13 -5.16 9.22
C ARG A 13 -17.65 -3.80 9.68
N SER A 14 -18.56 -3.77 10.66
CA SER A 14 -19.03 -2.53 11.26
C SER A 14 -17.95 -1.81 12.09
N ARG A 15 -17.06 -2.57 12.75
CA ARG A 15 -15.88 -2.01 13.44
C ARG A 15 -14.85 -1.49 12.45
N LEU A 16 -14.52 -2.27 11.42
CA LEU A 16 -13.55 -1.92 10.37
C LEU A 16 -13.94 -0.61 9.65
N ALA A 17 -15.22 -0.40 9.35
CA ALA A 17 -15.70 0.83 8.71
C ALA A 17 -15.49 2.12 9.54
N LYS A 18 -15.21 1.99 10.84
CA LYS A 18 -14.96 3.12 11.76
C LYS A 18 -13.48 3.32 12.08
N VAL A 19 -12.61 2.47 11.56
CA VAL A 19 -11.16 2.59 11.77
C VAL A 19 -10.66 3.86 11.10
N ALA A 20 -9.99 4.72 11.88
CA ALA A 20 -9.48 6.00 11.39
C ALA A 20 -8.03 5.93 10.90
N ALA A 21 -7.25 4.93 11.34
CA ALA A 21 -5.83 4.77 11.01
C ALA A 21 -5.40 3.29 11.12
N PRO A 22 -4.34 2.88 10.40
CA PRO A 22 -3.72 1.56 10.60
C PRO A 22 -3.26 1.38 12.05
N SER A 23 -3.47 0.20 12.61
CA SER A 23 -2.98 -0.17 13.94
C SER A 23 -2.78 -1.67 14.03
N ALA A 24 -2.07 -2.13 15.06
CA ALA A 24 -1.78 -3.55 15.27
C ALA A 24 -3.04 -4.42 15.39
N GLU A 25 -4.20 -3.87 15.73
CA GLU A 25 -5.46 -4.62 15.82
C GLU A 25 -6.12 -4.86 14.45
N VAL A 26 -5.88 -3.97 13.47
CA VAL A 26 -6.57 -4.00 12.17
C VAL A 26 -6.34 -5.30 11.39
N PRO A 27 -5.11 -5.84 11.27
CA PRO A 27 -4.88 -7.13 10.61
C PRO A 27 -5.69 -8.28 11.21
N ARG A 28 -5.84 -8.32 12.55
CA ARG A 28 -6.66 -9.33 13.24
C ARG A 28 -8.13 -9.21 12.87
N LEU A 29 -8.67 -8.00 12.88
CA LEU A 29 -10.06 -7.75 12.53
C LEU A 29 -10.36 -8.15 11.07
N ILE A 30 -9.42 -7.95 10.15
CA ILE A 30 -9.54 -8.45 8.77
C ILE A 30 -9.53 -9.98 8.74
N ALA A 31 -8.60 -10.61 9.44
CA ALA A 31 -8.51 -12.07 9.50
C ALA A 31 -9.75 -12.72 10.14
N GLU A 32 -10.33 -12.10 11.17
CA GLU A 32 -11.59 -12.52 11.79
C GLU A 32 -12.79 -12.32 10.87
N ALA A 33 -12.80 -11.26 10.05
CA ALA A 33 -13.81 -11.04 9.03
C ALA A 33 -13.75 -12.06 7.89
N ALA A 34 -12.58 -12.68 7.68
CA ALA A 34 -12.31 -13.76 6.73
C ALA A 34 -12.96 -13.56 5.34
N PRO A 35 -12.67 -12.44 4.64
CA PRO A 35 -13.28 -12.15 3.35
C PRO A 35 -12.97 -13.25 2.33
N ARG A 36 -13.96 -13.57 1.48
CA ARG A 36 -13.84 -14.57 0.42
C ARG A 36 -13.25 -13.93 -0.83
N VAL A 37 -12.05 -14.33 -1.21
CA VAL A 37 -11.33 -13.75 -2.35
C VAL A 37 -11.14 -14.80 -3.44
N VAL A 38 -11.54 -14.46 -4.66
CA VAL A 38 -11.21 -15.24 -5.85
C VAL A 38 -10.01 -14.60 -6.52
N VAL A 39 -8.91 -15.33 -6.64
CA VAL A 39 -7.75 -14.89 -7.43
C VAL A 39 -7.78 -15.64 -8.76
N VAL A 40 -7.78 -14.90 -9.86
CA VAL A 40 -7.72 -15.47 -11.21
C VAL A 40 -6.57 -14.83 -11.98
N GLY A 41 -5.68 -15.64 -12.53
CA GLY A 41 -4.54 -15.07 -13.22
C GLY A 41 -3.39 -16.01 -13.51
N ASP A 42 -2.32 -15.41 -14.01
CA ASP A 42 -1.11 -16.12 -14.40
C ASP A 42 -0.26 -16.45 -13.17
N VAL A 43 -0.05 -17.74 -12.96
CA VAL A 43 0.76 -18.27 -11.87
C VAL A 43 2.16 -18.60 -12.36
N MET A 44 3.14 -18.48 -11.48
CA MET A 44 4.52 -18.88 -11.77
C MET A 44 5.21 -19.41 -10.51
N LEU A 45 6.29 -20.16 -10.71
CA LEU A 45 7.18 -20.59 -9.64
C LEU A 45 8.48 -19.77 -9.67
N ASP A 46 8.70 -18.96 -8.65
CA ASP A 46 9.97 -18.26 -8.45
C ASP A 46 10.98 -19.21 -7.78
N GLY A 47 12.18 -19.28 -8.33
CA GLY A 47 13.28 -20.09 -7.79
C GLY A 47 14.48 -19.23 -7.40
N TRP A 48 15.12 -19.55 -6.28
CA TRP A 48 16.35 -18.91 -5.79
C TRP A 48 17.40 -20.00 -5.57
N TRP A 49 18.39 -20.05 -6.45
CA TRP A 49 19.39 -21.13 -6.49
C TRP A 49 20.74 -20.59 -6.01
N HIS A 50 21.09 -20.90 -4.76
CA HIS A 50 22.29 -20.38 -4.12
C HIS A 50 23.48 -21.31 -4.34
N GLY A 51 24.62 -20.72 -4.70
CA GLY A 51 25.85 -21.46 -4.97
C GLY A 51 27.11 -20.61 -4.96
N ASP A 52 28.25 -21.26 -5.09
CA ASP A 52 29.56 -20.59 -5.14
C ASP A 52 30.10 -20.53 -6.58
N VAL A 53 30.81 -19.43 -6.91
CA VAL A 53 31.62 -19.32 -8.14
C VAL A 53 33.09 -19.51 -7.80
N ARG A 54 33.64 -20.67 -8.15
CA ARG A 54 35.06 -21.03 -7.87
C ARG A 54 35.95 -21.06 -9.10
N ARG A 55 35.34 -21.14 -10.29
CA ARG A 55 36.06 -21.26 -11.56
C ARG A 55 35.25 -20.70 -12.72
N MET A 56 35.93 -20.41 -13.83
CA MET A 56 35.31 -20.08 -15.10
C MET A 56 35.16 -21.34 -15.96
N CYS A 57 34.18 -21.33 -16.87
CA CYS A 57 34.01 -22.38 -17.88
C CYS A 57 35.25 -22.47 -18.78
N ARG A 58 35.52 -23.68 -19.33
CA ARG A 58 36.59 -23.87 -20.32
C ARG A 58 36.10 -23.57 -21.74
N GLU A 59 34.79 -23.64 -21.93
CA GLU A 59 34.09 -23.54 -23.21
C GLU A 59 33.71 -22.09 -23.58
N ALA A 60 33.54 -21.22 -22.59
CA ALA A 60 33.10 -19.84 -22.76
C ALA A 60 33.55 -18.96 -21.56
N PRO A 61 33.64 -17.63 -21.70
CA PRO A 61 33.94 -16.72 -20.60
C PRO A 61 32.71 -16.53 -19.68
N ALA A 62 32.27 -17.60 -19.04
CA ALA A 62 31.14 -17.62 -18.10
C ALA A 62 31.55 -18.24 -16.76
N PRO A 63 30.98 -17.79 -15.63
CA PRO A 63 31.23 -18.40 -14.33
C PRO A 63 30.58 -19.78 -14.23
N VAL A 64 31.25 -20.72 -13.55
CA VAL A 64 30.62 -21.98 -13.10
C VAL A 64 30.07 -21.75 -11.70
N VAL A 65 28.75 -21.82 -11.57
CA VAL A 65 28.08 -21.78 -10.26
C VAL A 65 27.82 -23.22 -9.79
N GLU A 66 28.39 -23.59 -8.65
CA GLU A 66 28.08 -24.85 -7.98
C GLU A 66 26.89 -24.62 -7.05
N VAL A 67 25.67 -24.98 -7.49
CA VAL A 67 24.45 -24.79 -6.71
C VAL A 67 24.41 -25.79 -5.55
N HIS A 68 24.17 -25.30 -4.34
CA HIS A 68 24.10 -26.09 -3.11
C HIS A 68 22.72 -26.06 -2.47
N ASP A 69 21.96 -25.00 -2.73
CA ASP A 69 20.65 -24.77 -2.14
C ASP A 69 19.66 -24.22 -3.18
N ARG A 70 18.38 -24.56 -3.01
CA ARG A 70 17.29 -24.19 -3.91
C ARG A 70 16.05 -23.89 -3.10
N GLU A 71 15.64 -22.63 -3.12
CA GLU A 71 14.39 -22.18 -2.55
C GLU A 71 13.37 -21.94 -3.64
N GLU A 72 12.13 -22.32 -3.38
CA GLU A 72 11.00 -22.16 -4.29
C GLU A 72 9.90 -21.37 -3.59
N ALA A 73 9.33 -20.41 -4.31
CA ALA A 73 8.25 -19.58 -3.82
C ALA A 73 7.17 -19.40 -4.90
N PRO A 74 5.88 -19.33 -4.54
CA PRO A 74 4.84 -18.93 -5.49
C PRO A 74 5.08 -17.51 -5.99
N GLY A 75 4.89 -17.29 -7.30
CA GLY A 75 5.02 -16.00 -7.96
C GLY A 75 3.76 -15.60 -8.72
N GLY A 76 3.62 -14.31 -9.04
CA GLY A 76 2.46 -13.77 -9.77
C GLY A 76 1.15 -13.99 -9.02
N ALA A 77 0.12 -14.46 -9.72
CA ALA A 77 -1.20 -14.67 -9.14
C ALA A 77 -1.17 -15.66 -7.95
N ALA A 78 -0.20 -16.59 -7.95
CA ALA A 78 -0.02 -17.54 -6.85
C ALA A 78 0.55 -16.86 -5.60
N ASN A 79 1.45 -15.88 -5.75
CA ASN A 79 1.96 -15.09 -4.63
C ASN A 79 0.87 -14.18 -4.05
N THR A 80 0.07 -13.56 -4.91
CA THR A 80 -1.07 -12.74 -4.51
C THR A 80 -2.10 -13.57 -3.73
N ALA A 81 -2.41 -14.78 -4.20
CA ALA A 81 -3.30 -15.72 -3.52
C ALA A 81 -2.74 -16.16 -2.15
N LEU A 82 -1.45 -16.47 -2.09
CA LEU A 82 -0.79 -16.87 -0.85
C LEU A 82 -0.78 -15.73 0.18
N ASN A 83 -0.44 -14.51 -0.23
CA ASN A 83 -0.50 -13.32 0.63
C ASN A 83 -1.91 -13.09 1.17
N ALA A 84 -2.94 -13.18 0.32
CA ALA A 84 -4.32 -13.03 0.75
C ALA A 84 -4.70 -14.09 1.81
N ALA A 85 -4.29 -15.35 1.63
CA ALA A 85 -4.54 -16.42 2.61
C ALA A 85 -3.78 -16.19 3.92
N CYS A 86 -2.50 -15.84 3.86
CA CYS A 86 -1.66 -15.54 5.03
C CYS A 86 -2.12 -14.32 5.85
N LEU A 87 -2.85 -13.40 5.21
CA LEU A 87 -3.49 -12.25 5.85
C LEU A 87 -4.92 -12.56 6.38
N GLY A 88 -5.38 -13.81 6.25
CA GLY A 88 -6.62 -14.31 6.85
C GLY A 88 -7.83 -14.41 5.92
N ALA A 89 -7.66 -14.28 4.60
CA ALA A 89 -8.74 -14.47 3.64
C ALA A 89 -9.04 -15.94 3.37
N VAL A 90 -10.28 -16.23 2.97
CA VAL A 90 -10.64 -17.52 2.35
C VAL A 90 -10.43 -17.40 0.85
N VAL A 91 -9.38 -18.03 0.33
CA VAL A 91 -8.92 -17.83 -1.06
C VAL A 91 -9.24 -19.03 -1.94
N SER A 92 -9.91 -18.79 -3.07
CA SER A 92 -10.01 -19.73 -4.20
C SER A 92 -9.18 -19.24 -5.37
N LEU A 93 -8.21 -20.05 -5.80
CA LEU A 93 -7.34 -19.75 -6.95
C LEU A 93 -7.89 -20.41 -8.21
N VAL A 94 -8.07 -19.63 -9.29
CA VAL A 94 -8.40 -20.12 -10.63
C VAL A 94 -7.27 -19.78 -11.59
N ALA A 95 -6.49 -20.79 -11.96
CA ALA A 95 -5.31 -20.62 -12.80
C ALA A 95 -4.90 -21.93 -13.49
N VAL A 96 -3.93 -21.86 -14.40
CA VAL A 96 -3.34 -23.05 -15.05
C VAL A 96 -1.86 -23.21 -14.71
N THR A 97 -1.42 -24.45 -14.54
CA THR A 97 -0.01 -24.85 -14.56
C THR A 97 0.23 -25.85 -15.69
N GLY A 98 1.49 -26.10 -16.03
CA GLY A 98 1.84 -27.30 -16.79
C GLY A 98 1.61 -28.57 -15.95
N ALA A 99 1.52 -29.71 -16.63
CA ALA A 99 1.55 -31.03 -15.99
C ALA A 99 2.99 -31.48 -15.68
N ASP A 100 3.72 -30.67 -14.91
CA ASP A 100 5.16 -30.81 -14.66
C ASP A 100 5.53 -30.70 -13.16
N ALA A 101 6.81 -30.82 -12.87
CA ALA A 101 7.34 -30.77 -11.50
C ALA A 101 7.11 -29.39 -10.86
N ALA A 102 7.25 -28.31 -11.63
CA ALA A 102 7.04 -26.95 -11.13
C ALA A 102 5.57 -26.72 -10.75
N GLY A 103 4.61 -27.17 -11.57
CA GLY A 103 3.18 -27.11 -11.25
C GLY A 103 2.82 -27.92 -10.01
N THR A 104 3.45 -29.09 -9.83
CA THR A 104 3.30 -29.91 -8.62
C THR A 104 3.86 -29.21 -7.37
N SER A 105 5.06 -28.61 -7.47
CA SER A 105 5.66 -27.81 -6.39
C SER A 105 4.78 -26.63 -6.01
N LEU A 106 4.28 -25.89 -7.00
CA LEU A 106 3.43 -24.72 -6.78
C LEU A 106 2.14 -25.09 -6.04
N ARG A 107 1.44 -26.15 -6.47
CA ARG A 107 0.25 -26.66 -5.76
C ARG A 107 0.55 -26.97 -4.30
N ARG A 108 1.63 -27.71 -4.04
CA ARG A 108 2.03 -28.09 -2.68
C ARG A 108 2.31 -26.87 -1.79
N LEU A 109 2.98 -25.84 -2.32
CA LEU A 109 3.28 -24.61 -1.60
C LEU A 109 2.00 -23.84 -1.24
N LEU A 110 1.05 -23.77 -2.18
CA LEU A 110 -0.22 -23.07 -1.99
C LEU A 110 -1.17 -23.80 -1.01
N GLU A 111 -1.34 -25.11 -1.17
CA GLU A 111 -2.23 -25.92 -0.33
C GLU A 111 -1.72 -26.00 1.12
N ARG A 112 -0.39 -25.97 1.33
CA ARG A 112 0.23 -25.93 2.67
C ARG A 112 -0.30 -24.78 3.51
N ASP A 113 -0.52 -23.63 2.89
CA ASP A 113 -0.87 -22.37 3.55
C ASP A 113 -2.34 -21.97 3.31
N GLY A 114 -3.19 -22.94 2.95
CA GLY A 114 -4.64 -22.81 3.01
C GLY A 114 -5.31 -22.20 1.77
N VAL A 115 -4.61 -22.10 0.64
CA VAL A 115 -5.22 -21.68 -0.64
C VAL A 115 -6.03 -22.84 -1.24
N ASP A 116 -7.29 -22.60 -1.61
CA ASP A 116 -8.09 -23.58 -2.37
C ASP A 116 -7.60 -23.65 -3.82
N CYS A 117 -6.85 -24.71 -4.12
CA CYS A 117 -6.30 -25.03 -5.43
C CYS A 117 -7.18 -25.96 -6.28
N SER A 118 -8.48 -26.10 -5.97
CA SER A 118 -9.38 -26.91 -6.81
C SER A 118 -9.61 -26.27 -8.21
N GLY A 119 -9.36 -24.96 -8.33
CA GLY A 119 -9.37 -24.23 -9.60
C GLY A 119 -7.99 -24.08 -10.26
N LEU A 120 -6.93 -24.64 -9.66
CA LEU A 120 -5.61 -24.74 -10.28
C LEU A 120 -5.60 -25.97 -11.19
N LEU A 121 -5.71 -25.79 -12.49
CA LEU A 121 -5.76 -26.91 -13.44
C LEU A 121 -4.38 -27.17 -14.03
N ALA A 122 -4.03 -28.45 -14.17
CA ALA A 122 -2.81 -28.84 -14.86
C ALA A 122 -3.13 -29.14 -16.34
N ASP A 123 -2.44 -28.46 -17.25
CA ASP A 123 -2.57 -28.65 -18.69
C ASP A 123 -1.29 -29.31 -19.25
N PRO A 124 -1.37 -30.52 -19.84
CA PRO A 124 -0.21 -31.17 -20.44
C PRO A 124 0.30 -30.48 -21.72
N ASP A 125 -0.49 -29.59 -22.33
CA ASP A 125 -0.13 -28.89 -23.57
C ASP A 125 0.65 -27.58 -23.30
N THR A 126 0.91 -27.25 -22.03
CA THR A 126 1.67 -26.07 -21.62
C THR A 126 2.68 -26.43 -20.54
N THR A 127 3.62 -25.53 -20.28
CA THR A 127 4.59 -25.65 -19.19
C THR A 127 4.28 -24.63 -18.11
N THR A 128 4.55 -24.97 -16.85
CA THR A 128 4.44 -24.03 -15.75
C THR A 128 5.47 -22.93 -15.92
N THR A 129 5.04 -21.68 -15.87
CA THR A 129 5.97 -20.53 -15.92
C THR A 129 6.90 -20.57 -14.71
N THR A 130 8.20 -20.49 -14.93
CA THR A 130 9.20 -20.42 -13.85
C THR A 130 10.17 -19.25 -14.06
N LYS A 131 10.61 -18.67 -12.95
CA LYS A 131 11.62 -17.59 -12.93
C LYS A 131 12.67 -17.93 -11.88
N SER A 132 13.74 -18.58 -12.32
CA SER A 132 14.81 -19.06 -11.43
C SER A 132 16.01 -18.10 -11.46
N ARG A 133 16.41 -17.59 -10.30
CA ARG A 133 17.55 -16.68 -10.12
C ARG A 133 18.73 -17.50 -9.56
N ILE A 134 19.83 -17.53 -10.29
CA ILE A 134 21.09 -18.12 -9.81
C ILE A 134 21.84 -17.06 -9.01
N VAL A 135 22.10 -17.34 -7.74
CA VAL A 135 22.72 -16.40 -6.79
C VAL A 135 24.07 -16.92 -6.35
N ALA A 136 25.09 -16.06 -6.37
CA ALA A 136 26.41 -16.35 -5.81
C ALA A 136 26.88 -15.19 -4.92
N GLY A 137 27.15 -15.49 -3.64
CA GLY A 137 27.27 -14.46 -2.61
C GLY A 137 26.00 -13.60 -2.59
N ASP A 138 26.16 -12.27 -2.65
CA ASP A 138 25.05 -11.30 -2.64
C ASP A 138 24.60 -10.87 -4.05
N GLN A 139 25.04 -11.57 -5.09
CA GLN A 139 24.82 -11.18 -6.49
C GLN A 139 23.99 -12.22 -7.25
N ILE A 140 23.01 -11.74 -8.02
CA ILE A 140 22.33 -12.54 -9.03
C ILE A 140 23.27 -12.66 -10.24
N VAL A 141 23.70 -13.88 -10.54
CA VAL A 141 24.59 -14.21 -11.65
C VAL A 141 23.81 -14.32 -12.96
N ALA A 142 22.65 -14.97 -12.92
CA ALA A 142 21.78 -15.18 -14.08
C ALA A 142 20.33 -15.39 -13.65
N ARG A 143 19.40 -15.16 -14.58
CA ARG A 143 17.99 -15.52 -14.43
C ARG A 143 17.58 -16.43 -15.58
N LEU A 144 16.90 -17.53 -15.27
CA LEU A 144 16.28 -18.44 -16.22
C LEU A 144 14.78 -18.23 -16.17
N ASP A 145 14.21 -17.84 -17.30
CA ASP A 145 12.77 -17.67 -17.46
C ASP A 145 12.27 -18.77 -18.40
N GLU A 146 11.37 -19.62 -17.91
CA GLU A 146 10.61 -20.57 -18.73
C GLU A 146 9.16 -20.09 -18.73
N ALA A 147 8.59 -19.89 -19.92
CA ALA A 147 7.22 -19.40 -20.05
C ALA A 147 6.34 -20.46 -20.75
N GLY A 148 5.15 -20.68 -20.21
CA GLY A 148 4.11 -21.45 -20.88
C GLY A 148 3.47 -20.67 -22.02
N ASN A 149 2.77 -21.38 -22.91
CA ASN A 149 2.02 -20.77 -24.03
C ASN A 149 0.54 -20.51 -23.69
N GLY A 150 0.20 -20.54 -22.40
CA GLY A 150 -1.18 -20.51 -21.91
C GLY A 150 -1.91 -21.85 -22.03
N PRO A 151 -3.16 -21.93 -21.53
CA PRO A 151 -3.98 -23.14 -21.55
C PRO A 151 -4.62 -23.42 -22.92
N GLY A 152 -4.83 -24.69 -23.24
CA GLY A 152 -5.66 -25.11 -24.36
C GLY A 152 -7.14 -24.75 -24.15
N GLN A 153 -7.92 -24.70 -25.24
CA GLN A 153 -9.34 -24.30 -25.22
C GLN A 153 -10.23 -25.16 -24.29
N ALA A 154 -9.88 -26.43 -24.08
CA ALA A 154 -10.61 -27.30 -23.17
C ALA A 154 -10.41 -26.88 -21.71
N VAL A 155 -9.16 -26.57 -21.32
CA VAL A 155 -8.81 -26.09 -19.99
C VAL A 155 -9.37 -24.69 -19.76
N GLN A 156 -9.31 -23.78 -20.75
CA GLN A 156 -9.94 -22.46 -20.67
C GLN A 156 -11.44 -22.55 -20.33
N ARG A 157 -12.18 -23.49 -20.93
CA ARG A 157 -13.60 -23.69 -20.63
C ARG A 157 -13.84 -24.24 -19.22
N GLN A 158 -12.94 -25.09 -18.71
CA GLN A 158 -13.01 -25.60 -17.34
C GLN A 158 -12.70 -24.48 -16.32
N LEU A 159 -11.72 -23.63 -16.59
CA LEU A 159 -11.42 -22.45 -15.77
C LEU A 159 -12.62 -21.50 -15.73
N ALA A 160 -13.23 -21.22 -16.88
CA ALA A 160 -14.45 -20.40 -16.97
C ALA A 160 -15.62 -21.00 -16.16
N ALA A 161 -15.82 -22.31 -16.23
CA ALA A 161 -16.83 -23.00 -15.44
C ALA A 161 -16.55 -22.88 -13.93
N ARG A 162 -15.29 -23.04 -13.51
CA ARG A 162 -14.90 -22.85 -12.11
C ARG A 162 -15.11 -21.42 -11.64
N LEU A 163 -14.79 -20.41 -12.47
CA LEU A 163 -15.07 -19.01 -12.15
C LEU A 163 -16.56 -18.75 -11.92
N ALA A 164 -17.41 -19.24 -12.81
CA ALA A 164 -18.86 -19.10 -12.68
C ALA A 164 -19.41 -19.75 -11.40
N GLU A 165 -18.74 -20.76 -10.86
CA GLU A 165 -19.09 -21.42 -9.60
C GLU A 165 -18.68 -20.59 -8.37
N VAL A 166 -17.44 -20.09 -8.32
CA VAL A 166 -16.89 -19.49 -7.08
C VAL A 166 -17.21 -18.00 -6.94
N LEU A 167 -17.23 -17.27 -8.06
CA LEU A 167 -17.35 -15.81 -8.10
C LEU A 167 -18.64 -15.25 -7.46
N PRO A 168 -19.83 -15.87 -7.61
CA PRO A 168 -21.06 -15.35 -7.01
C PRO A 168 -21.03 -15.27 -5.48
N SER A 169 -20.14 -16.03 -4.83
CA SER A 169 -19.99 -16.06 -3.36
C SER A 169 -18.80 -15.24 -2.85
N ALA A 170 -18.09 -14.54 -3.74
CA ALA A 170 -16.89 -13.80 -3.41
C ALA A 170 -17.22 -12.41 -2.86
N ASP A 171 -16.42 -11.95 -1.90
CA ASP A 171 -16.40 -10.55 -1.48
C ASP A 171 -15.52 -9.70 -2.41
N ALA A 172 -14.48 -10.30 -2.99
CA ALA A 172 -13.60 -9.67 -3.94
C ALA A 172 -13.05 -10.64 -4.99
N VAL A 173 -12.71 -10.10 -6.16
CA VAL A 173 -11.99 -10.79 -7.23
C VAL A 173 -10.73 -10.01 -7.60
N LEU A 174 -9.61 -10.73 -7.63
CA LEU A 174 -8.31 -10.25 -8.08
C LEU A 174 -8.03 -10.83 -9.46
N VAL A 175 -7.92 -9.97 -10.46
CA VAL A 175 -7.52 -10.32 -11.82
C VAL A 175 -6.04 -9.98 -11.99
N CYS A 176 -5.20 -11.02 -12.05
CA CYS A 176 -3.74 -10.91 -12.11
C CYS A 176 -3.22 -11.32 -13.51
N ASP A 177 -3.07 -10.36 -14.43
CA ASP A 177 -2.67 -10.61 -15.83
C ASP A 177 -1.22 -10.22 -16.12
N TYR A 178 -0.36 -11.22 -16.20
CA TYR A 178 1.07 -11.04 -16.46
C TYR A 178 1.47 -11.54 -17.86
N GLY A 179 0.49 -11.77 -18.74
CA GLY A 179 0.73 -12.21 -20.11
C GLY A 179 0.98 -13.72 -20.27
N GLY A 180 0.59 -14.53 -19.28
CA GLY A 180 0.71 -16.00 -19.30
C GLY A 180 -0.45 -16.71 -20.04
N GLY A 181 -1.45 -15.96 -20.50
CA GLY A 181 -2.55 -16.47 -21.34
C GLY A 181 -3.69 -17.17 -20.58
N THR A 182 -3.61 -17.30 -19.25
CA THR A 182 -4.67 -17.90 -18.42
C THR A 182 -6.00 -17.15 -18.58
N LEU A 183 -5.90 -15.84 -18.68
CA LEU A 183 -7.03 -14.91 -18.70
C LEU A 183 -7.61 -14.67 -20.10
N ASP A 184 -7.24 -15.48 -21.09
CA ASP A 184 -7.69 -15.35 -22.48
C ASP A 184 -8.94 -16.19 -22.79
N GLY A 185 -9.51 -15.98 -23.97
CA GLY A 185 -10.62 -16.78 -24.50
C GLY A 185 -11.82 -16.85 -23.55
N ALA A 186 -12.26 -18.08 -23.25
CA ALA A 186 -13.45 -18.34 -22.44
C ALA A 186 -13.36 -17.75 -21.01
N VAL A 187 -12.16 -17.61 -20.44
CA VAL A 187 -11.97 -17.02 -19.12
C VAL A 187 -12.28 -15.52 -19.15
N ARG A 188 -11.75 -14.79 -20.14
CA ARG A 188 -12.05 -13.37 -20.34
C ARG A 188 -13.53 -13.12 -20.57
N GLU A 189 -14.13 -13.90 -21.47
CA GLU A 189 -15.55 -13.81 -21.81
C GLU A 189 -16.43 -14.06 -20.58
N CYS A 190 -16.05 -15.02 -19.73
CA CYS A 190 -16.73 -15.30 -18.47
C CYS A 190 -16.62 -14.13 -17.48
N LEU A 191 -15.42 -13.59 -17.25
CA LEU A 191 -15.21 -12.43 -16.37
C LEU A 191 -16.03 -11.22 -16.83
N LEU A 192 -15.97 -10.89 -18.12
CA LEU A 192 -16.77 -9.81 -18.69
C LEU A 192 -18.27 -10.10 -18.55
N GLY A 193 -18.73 -11.32 -18.84
CA GLY A 193 -20.14 -11.69 -18.73
C GLY A 193 -20.69 -11.62 -17.30
N LEU A 194 -19.87 -11.95 -16.29
CA LEU A 194 -20.28 -11.96 -14.88
C LEU A 194 -20.16 -10.59 -14.21
N LEU A 195 -19.15 -9.79 -14.57
CA LEU A 195 -18.78 -8.58 -13.85
C LEU A 195 -19.07 -7.28 -14.62
N SER A 196 -19.08 -7.31 -15.95
CA SER A 196 -19.28 -6.07 -16.73
C SER A 196 -20.62 -5.42 -16.40
N GLY A 197 -20.59 -4.10 -16.23
CA GLY A 197 -21.77 -3.30 -15.91
C GLY A 197 -22.22 -3.38 -14.45
N ARG A 198 -21.54 -4.12 -13.57
CA ARG A 198 -21.76 -4.13 -12.12
C ARG A 198 -20.54 -3.54 -11.43
N ARG A 199 -20.72 -2.70 -10.42
CA ARG A 199 -19.62 -2.19 -9.60
C ARG A 199 -19.87 -2.42 -8.11
N SER A 200 -18.82 -2.55 -7.31
CA SER A 200 -18.97 -2.73 -5.86
C SER A 200 -19.85 -1.63 -5.25
N GLY A 201 -20.86 -2.03 -4.47
CA GLY A 201 -21.86 -1.11 -3.91
C GLY A 201 -23.14 -0.92 -4.74
N ASP A 202 -23.15 -1.35 -6.01
CA ASP A 202 -24.40 -1.55 -6.74
C ASP A 202 -25.19 -2.69 -6.07
N VAL A 203 -26.51 -2.59 -6.09
CA VAL A 203 -27.39 -3.65 -5.60
C VAL A 203 -28.15 -4.16 -6.81
N ASP A 204 -28.01 -5.46 -7.12
CA ASP A 204 -28.75 -6.03 -8.23
C ASP A 204 -30.25 -6.17 -7.91
N ALA A 205 -31.04 -6.58 -8.90
CA ALA A 205 -32.48 -6.74 -8.77
C ALA A 205 -32.92 -7.71 -7.64
N HIS A 206 -31.99 -8.53 -7.13
CA HIS A 206 -32.22 -9.52 -6.07
C HIS A 206 -31.60 -9.11 -4.73
N GLY A 207 -31.05 -7.90 -4.60
CA GLY A 207 -30.46 -7.43 -3.37
C GLY A 207 -28.99 -7.84 -3.17
N ALA A 208 -28.39 -8.54 -4.12
CA ALA A 208 -27.00 -8.99 -4.02
C ALA A 208 -26.05 -7.87 -4.45
N ARG A 209 -24.93 -7.73 -3.72
CA ARG A 209 -23.84 -6.82 -4.08
C ARG A 209 -22.81 -7.58 -4.89
N PRO A 210 -22.32 -7.01 -6.02
CA PRO A 210 -21.22 -7.62 -6.74
C PRO A 210 -19.93 -7.56 -5.91
N PRO A 211 -18.98 -8.48 -6.17
CA PRO A 211 -17.68 -8.45 -5.51
C PRO A 211 -16.91 -7.18 -5.85
N LEU A 212 -15.99 -6.78 -4.95
CA LEU A 212 -14.96 -5.80 -5.27
C LEU A 212 -14.08 -6.33 -6.42
N VAL A 213 -13.93 -5.56 -7.50
CA VAL A 213 -13.10 -5.95 -8.64
C VAL A 213 -11.77 -5.18 -8.62
N VAL A 214 -10.67 -5.92 -8.47
CA VAL A 214 -9.31 -5.36 -8.49
C VAL A 214 -8.52 -5.99 -9.64
N VAL A 215 -7.84 -5.16 -10.43
CA VAL A 215 -7.01 -5.61 -11.55
C VAL A 215 -5.56 -5.21 -11.31
N ASP A 216 -4.69 -6.21 -11.34
CA ASP A 216 -3.24 -6.07 -11.35
C ASP A 216 -2.70 -6.70 -12.63
N ALA A 217 -2.15 -5.90 -13.54
CA ALA A 217 -1.82 -6.36 -14.88
C ALA A 217 -0.71 -5.57 -15.55
N HIS A 218 0.12 -6.24 -16.37
CA HIS A 218 1.11 -5.56 -17.21
C HIS A 218 0.49 -4.64 -18.26
N ASP A 219 -0.72 -4.98 -18.73
CA ASP A 219 -1.56 -4.13 -19.57
C ASP A 219 -2.94 -3.97 -18.95
N VAL A 220 -3.04 -3.06 -17.97
CA VAL A 220 -4.30 -2.73 -17.30
C VAL A 220 -5.36 -2.22 -18.28
N GLY A 221 -4.96 -1.55 -19.38
CA GLY A 221 -5.89 -1.02 -20.39
C GLY A 221 -6.72 -2.11 -21.06
N ARG A 222 -6.18 -3.33 -21.16
CA ARG A 222 -6.89 -4.52 -21.66
C ARG A 222 -8.17 -4.84 -20.87
N TRP A 223 -8.23 -4.44 -19.61
CA TRP A 223 -9.31 -4.72 -18.67
C TRP A 223 -10.29 -3.56 -18.49
N ARG A 224 -10.18 -2.51 -19.33
CA ARG A 224 -11.06 -1.34 -19.30
C ARG A 224 -12.55 -1.67 -19.25
N ASP A 225 -12.99 -2.62 -20.07
CA ASP A 225 -14.40 -2.99 -20.19
C ASP A 225 -14.93 -3.78 -18.98
N LEU A 226 -14.03 -4.32 -18.15
CA LEU A 226 -14.39 -4.90 -16.85
C LEU A 226 -14.84 -3.80 -15.88
N ARG A 227 -14.42 -2.55 -16.10
CA ARG A 227 -14.68 -1.40 -15.24
C ARG A 227 -14.31 -1.71 -13.78
N PRO A 228 -13.03 -1.99 -13.48
CA PRO A 228 -12.62 -2.37 -12.14
C PRO A 228 -12.95 -1.30 -11.09
N ASP A 229 -13.08 -1.70 -9.83
CA ASP A 229 -13.14 -0.76 -8.72
C ASP A 229 -11.75 -0.17 -8.46
N VAL A 230 -10.71 -1.02 -8.52
CA VAL A 230 -9.32 -0.61 -8.38
C VAL A 230 -8.46 -1.22 -9.48
N ALA A 231 -7.60 -0.41 -10.08
CA ALA A 231 -6.53 -0.87 -10.96
C ALA A 231 -5.17 -0.48 -10.39
N THR A 232 -4.18 -1.37 -10.42
CA THR A 232 -2.89 -1.19 -9.72
C THR A 232 -1.65 -1.20 -10.63
N PRO A 233 -1.57 -0.37 -11.68
CA PRO A 233 -0.37 -0.33 -12.52
C PRO A 233 0.85 0.18 -11.73
N ASN A 234 2.04 -0.32 -12.04
CA ASN A 234 3.26 0.36 -11.63
C ASN A 234 3.48 1.65 -12.45
N ALA A 235 4.45 2.47 -12.04
CA ALA A 235 4.71 3.76 -12.69
C ALA A 235 5.05 3.63 -14.19
N GLU A 236 5.73 2.57 -14.62
CA GLU A 236 6.04 2.33 -16.03
C GLU A 236 4.79 1.91 -16.82
N GLU A 237 3.98 1.01 -16.26
CA GLU A 237 2.71 0.57 -16.84
C GLU A 237 1.73 1.73 -16.95
N ALA A 238 1.63 2.56 -15.92
CA ALA A 238 0.81 3.78 -15.93
C ALA A 238 1.30 4.76 -17.00
N LEU A 239 2.62 4.94 -17.15
CA LEU A 239 3.18 5.81 -18.19
C LEU A 239 2.86 5.29 -19.61
N ARG A 240 2.84 3.97 -19.83
CA ARG A 240 2.47 3.38 -21.14
C ARG A 240 1.03 3.73 -21.56
N LEU A 241 0.13 3.97 -20.59
CA LEU A 241 -1.24 4.42 -20.86
C LEU A 241 -1.31 5.90 -21.28
N LEU A 242 -0.25 6.68 -21.02
CA LEU A 242 -0.18 8.12 -21.29
C LEU A 242 0.55 8.40 -22.60
N VAL A 243 -0.11 8.08 -23.72
CA VAL A 243 0.46 8.25 -25.06
C VAL A 243 0.94 9.68 -25.30
N GLY A 244 2.22 9.85 -25.65
CA GLY A 244 2.83 11.15 -25.94
C GLY A 244 3.31 11.93 -24.71
N VAL A 245 3.20 11.36 -23.51
CA VAL A 245 3.71 11.95 -22.28
C VAL A 245 5.11 11.41 -21.98
N ALA A 246 6.07 12.31 -21.73
CA ALA A 246 7.43 11.92 -21.36
C ALA A 246 7.52 11.58 -19.86
N ALA A 247 8.47 10.71 -19.51
CA ALA A 247 8.77 10.42 -18.11
C ALA A 247 9.21 11.69 -17.36
N SER A 248 8.82 11.78 -16.09
CA SER A 248 9.17 12.88 -15.18
C SER A 248 9.92 12.32 -13.97
N PRO A 249 10.94 13.02 -13.43
CA PRO A 249 11.53 12.69 -12.13
C PRO A 249 10.49 12.73 -11.00
N ASP A 250 9.58 13.70 -11.03
CA ASP A 250 8.42 13.73 -10.13
C ASP A 250 7.30 12.89 -10.73
N ARG A 251 7.40 11.57 -10.51
CA ARG A 251 6.41 10.59 -10.96
C ARG A 251 5.04 10.86 -10.34
N ALA A 252 4.98 11.30 -9.09
CA ALA A 252 3.74 11.54 -8.36
C ALA A 252 2.93 12.69 -8.97
N ALA A 253 3.59 13.83 -9.21
CA ALA A 253 2.96 14.99 -9.83
C ALA A 253 2.52 14.67 -11.27
N LEU A 254 3.33 13.92 -12.03
CA LEU A 254 2.96 13.49 -13.38
C LEU A 254 1.67 12.67 -13.38
N MET A 255 1.60 11.62 -12.55
CA MET A 255 0.42 10.76 -12.49
C MET A 255 -0.82 11.52 -12.01
N ARG A 256 -0.65 12.45 -11.05
CA ARG A 256 -1.73 13.34 -10.61
C ARG A 256 -2.24 14.25 -11.73
N ALA A 257 -1.35 14.82 -12.53
CA ALA A 257 -1.71 15.68 -13.65
C ALA A 257 -2.49 14.93 -14.74
N HIS A 258 -2.25 13.63 -14.88
CA HIS A 258 -2.89 12.76 -15.87
C HIS A 258 -3.97 11.82 -15.27
N ARG A 259 -4.49 12.13 -14.08
CA ARG A 259 -5.52 11.35 -13.38
C ARG A 259 -6.67 10.91 -14.30
N GLN A 260 -7.27 11.86 -15.01
CA GLN A 260 -8.44 11.59 -15.83
C GLN A 260 -8.13 10.63 -16.98
N THR A 261 -6.98 10.80 -17.64
CA THR A 261 -6.52 9.90 -18.71
C THR A 261 -6.30 8.49 -18.20
N LEU A 262 -5.70 8.33 -17.01
CA LEU A 262 -5.50 7.02 -16.38
C LEU A 262 -6.83 6.34 -16.04
N LEU A 263 -7.78 7.07 -15.45
CA LEU A 263 -9.12 6.56 -15.14
C LEU A 263 -9.89 6.13 -16.40
N GLU A 264 -9.81 6.92 -17.47
CA GLU A 264 -10.48 6.61 -18.74
C GLU A 264 -9.86 5.42 -19.47
N ALA A 265 -8.52 5.32 -19.46
CA ALA A 265 -7.79 4.23 -20.09
C ALA A 265 -8.03 2.90 -19.39
N THR A 266 -8.12 2.90 -18.06
CA THR A 266 -8.31 1.70 -17.23
C THR A 266 -9.78 1.37 -16.97
N GLY A 267 -10.71 2.31 -17.16
CA GLY A 267 -12.12 2.16 -16.78
C GLY A 267 -12.35 2.06 -15.26
N ALA A 268 -11.28 2.21 -14.47
CA ALA A 268 -11.29 2.00 -13.02
C ALA A 268 -12.02 3.13 -12.28
N ARG A 269 -12.56 2.82 -11.10
CA ARG A 269 -13.01 3.87 -10.15
C ARG A 269 -11.83 4.54 -9.45
N CYS A 270 -10.76 3.81 -9.20
CA CYS A 270 -9.51 4.32 -8.67
C CYS A 270 -8.33 3.63 -9.33
N VAL A 271 -7.35 4.42 -9.74
CA VAL A 271 -6.04 3.91 -10.18
C VAL A 271 -5.06 4.10 -9.03
N VAL A 272 -4.45 3.03 -8.54
CA VAL A 272 -3.40 3.09 -7.53
C VAL A 272 -2.07 2.82 -8.21
N VAL A 273 -1.29 3.88 -8.42
CA VAL A 273 0.00 3.75 -9.08
C VAL A 273 1.06 3.39 -8.05
N THR A 274 1.76 2.27 -8.22
CA THR A 274 2.91 1.90 -7.39
C THR A 274 4.21 2.48 -7.97
N MET A 275 5.07 3.06 -7.12
CA MET A 275 6.31 3.75 -7.53
C MET A 275 7.54 3.23 -6.76
N ASP A 276 7.65 1.92 -6.62
CA ASP A 276 8.81 1.26 -5.99
C ASP A 276 9.09 1.85 -4.59
N ARG A 277 10.32 2.31 -4.36
CA ARG A 277 10.78 2.98 -3.13
C ARG A 277 10.05 4.27 -2.76
N ASP A 278 9.25 4.85 -3.65
CA ASP A 278 8.54 6.10 -3.35
C ASP A 278 7.14 5.85 -2.74
N GLY A 279 6.69 4.59 -2.66
CA GLY A 279 5.34 4.24 -2.21
C GLY A 279 4.30 4.27 -3.33
N THR A 280 3.06 4.66 -3.01
CA THR A 280 1.92 4.60 -3.94
C THR A 280 1.12 5.90 -4.00
N LEU A 281 0.43 6.13 -5.12
CA LEU A 281 -0.50 7.23 -5.31
C LEU A 281 -1.85 6.70 -5.77
N ALA A 282 -2.87 6.85 -4.93
CA ALA A 282 -4.24 6.57 -5.29
C ALA A 282 -4.88 7.78 -5.97
N LEU A 283 -5.45 7.53 -7.15
CA LEU A 283 -6.08 8.47 -8.06
C LEU A 283 -7.54 8.06 -8.27
N PRO A 284 -8.43 8.42 -7.33
CA PRO A 284 -9.86 8.13 -7.41
C PRO A 284 -10.59 9.08 -8.37
N GLY A 285 -11.60 8.57 -9.08
CA GLY A 285 -12.48 9.37 -9.95
C GLY A 285 -13.51 10.18 -9.16
N ASP A 286 -13.98 11.29 -9.72
CA ASP A 286 -14.70 12.36 -9.00
C ASP A 286 -15.95 11.96 -8.19
N ASP A 287 -16.58 10.82 -8.52
CA ASP A 287 -17.85 10.34 -7.91
C ASP A 287 -17.69 9.18 -6.90
N VAL A 288 -16.46 8.85 -6.49
CA VAL A 288 -16.15 7.60 -5.78
C VAL A 288 -15.98 7.76 -4.26
N ALA A 289 -16.80 7.06 -3.48
CA ALA A 289 -16.52 6.71 -2.08
C ALA A 289 -16.10 5.23 -1.99
N LEU A 290 -14.79 4.94 -2.09
CA LEU A 290 -14.28 3.58 -1.85
C LEU A 290 -14.36 3.28 -0.34
N GLY A 291 -15.06 2.21 0.04
CA GLY A 291 -14.99 1.67 1.40
C GLY A 291 -15.90 2.30 2.47
N THR A 292 -16.96 3.03 2.10
CA THR A 292 -18.01 3.38 3.09
C THR A 292 -19.29 2.62 2.78
N ALA A 293 -19.71 1.75 3.69
CA ALA A 293 -21.12 1.37 3.75
C ALA A 293 -21.92 2.66 3.93
N GLN A 294 -22.72 3.04 2.93
CA GLN A 294 -23.68 4.13 3.09
C GLN A 294 -24.60 3.79 4.26
N THR A 295 -24.35 4.41 5.41
CA THR A 295 -25.34 4.42 6.50
C THR A 295 -26.53 5.21 5.99
N ALA A 296 -27.64 4.52 5.76
CA ALA A 296 -28.92 5.14 5.49
C ALA A 296 -29.23 6.13 6.63
N GLY A 297 -29.23 7.44 6.35
CA GLY A 297 -29.78 8.45 7.27
C GLY A 297 -29.01 9.75 7.49
N GLY A 298 -27.81 9.95 6.94
CA GLY A 298 -27.04 11.18 7.16
C GLY A 298 -27.14 12.20 6.01
N ARG A 299 -28.02 13.20 6.11
CA ARG A 299 -27.94 14.40 5.26
C ARG A 299 -26.85 15.34 5.81
N GLY A 300 -25.78 15.56 5.04
CA GLY A 300 -24.92 16.75 5.19
C GLY A 300 -23.42 16.49 5.08
N GLY A 301 -22.80 16.98 3.99
CA GLY A 301 -21.34 17.15 3.86
C GLY A 301 -20.68 16.32 2.76
N GLY A 302 -20.96 16.64 1.48
CA GLY A 302 -20.24 16.06 0.35
C GLY A 302 -18.76 16.48 0.34
N GLY A 303 -17.90 15.66 0.94
CA GLY A 303 -16.45 15.77 0.81
C GLY A 303 -15.99 15.17 -0.52
N ARG A 304 -15.62 16.03 -1.48
CA ARG A 304 -14.92 15.65 -2.71
C ARG A 304 -13.63 14.89 -2.39
N ILE A 305 -13.26 13.98 -3.26
CA ILE A 305 -12.15 13.08 -3.05
C ILE A 305 -10.81 13.80 -3.18
N THR A 306 -9.88 13.46 -2.30
CA THR A 306 -8.47 13.83 -2.34
C THR A 306 -7.65 12.60 -2.73
N ASP A 307 -6.67 12.77 -3.62
CA ASP A 307 -5.65 11.74 -3.83
C ASP A 307 -5.05 11.31 -2.49
N HIS A 308 -4.68 10.03 -2.38
CA HIS A 308 -3.98 9.51 -1.20
C HIS A 308 -2.57 9.09 -1.59
N ARG A 309 -1.57 9.55 -0.84
CA ARG A 309 -0.16 9.21 -1.04
C ARG A 309 0.30 8.33 0.11
N THR A 310 0.90 7.19 -0.20
CA THR A 310 1.68 6.42 0.76
C THR A 310 3.17 6.63 0.49
N TRP A 311 3.99 6.35 1.50
CA TRP A 311 5.44 6.40 1.43
C TRP A 311 5.98 5.02 1.80
N ALA A 312 6.80 4.44 0.92
CA ALA A 312 7.47 3.20 1.26
C ALA A 312 8.60 3.46 2.26
N ARG A 313 8.94 2.44 3.03
CA ARG A 313 10.17 2.43 3.83
C ARG A 313 11.22 1.58 3.13
N PRO A 314 11.99 2.18 2.20
CA PRO A 314 12.90 1.41 1.35
C PRO A 314 14.02 0.79 2.19
N THR A 315 14.32 -0.47 1.87
CA THR A 315 15.51 -1.17 2.36
C THR A 315 16.56 -1.22 1.27
N SER A 316 17.82 -1.36 1.67
CA SER A 316 18.96 -1.46 0.75
C SER A 316 19.07 -2.84 0.06
N GLU A 317 18.25 -3.82 0.48
CA GLU A 317 18.29 -5.18 -0.04
C GLU A 317 17.72 -5.27 -1.46
N LYS A 318 18.61 -5.53 -2.42
CA LYS A 318 18.29 -5.56 -3.86
C LYS A 318 17.60 -6.84 -4.33
N GLN A 319 17.13 -7.70 -3.41
CA GLN A 319 16.70 -9.07 -3.74
C GLN A 319 15.26 -9.39 -3.34
N ALA A 320 14.49 -8.43 -2.80
CA ALA A 320 13.07 -8.65 -2.54
C ALA A 320 12.25 -8.65 -3.84
N SER A 321 11.35 -9.62 -3.98
CA SER A 321 10.41 -9.77 -5.10
C SER A 321 8.98 -9.97 -4.57
N GLY A 322 7.96 -9.48 -5.28
CA GLY A 322 6.55 -9.70 -4.89
C GLY A 322 5.95 -8.70 -3.90
N ALA A 323 6.58 -7.54 -3.67
CA ALA A 323 6.01 -6.46 -2.84
C ALA A 323 4.70 -5.91 -3.43
N GLY A 324 4.59 -5.85 -4.77
CA GLY A 324 3.36 -5.47 -5.46
C GLY A 324 2.21 -6.44 -5.20
N ASP A 325 2.46 -7.74 -5.33
CA ASP A 325 1.47 -8.80 -5.04
C ASP A 325 0.96 -8.71 -3.59
N THR A 326 1.88 -8.46 -2.65
CA THR A 326 1.56 -8.29 -1.22
C THR A 326 0.70 -7.05 -0.99
N PHE A 327 1.07 -5.92 -1.61
CA PHE A 327 0.32 -4.67 -1.56
C PHE A 327 -1.11 -4.87 -2.07
N VAL A 328 -1.25 -5.44 -3.27
CA VAL A 328 -2.53 -5.66 -3.94
C VAL A 328 -3.42 -6.61 -3.13
N ALA A 329 -2.86 -7.70 -2.60
CA ALA A 329 -3.58 -8.61 -1.72
C ALA A 329 -4.11 -7.87 -0.49
N CYS A 330 -3.26 -7.16 0.25
CA CYS A 330 -3.64 -6.46 1.47
C CYS A 330 -4.67 -5.35 1.23
N LEU A 331 -4.49 -4.55 0.17
CA LEU A 331 -5.43 -3.51 -0.25
C LEU A 331 -6.82 -4.11 -0.50
N THR A 332 -6.87 -5.24 -1.21
CA THR A 332 -8.11 -5.94 -1.54
C THR A 332 -8.83 -6.40 -0.28
N LEU A 333 -8.11 -7.00 0.67
CA LEU A 333 -8.69 -7.46 1.93
C LEU A 333 -9.23 -6.30 2.76
N GLY A 334 -8.48 -5.20 2.85
CA GLY A 334 -8.92 -4.01 3.57
C GLY A 334 -10.22 -3.45 3.01
N LEU A 335 -10.28 -3.24 1.68
CA LEU A 335 -11.46 -2.72 1.00
C LEU A 335 -12.65 -3.69 1.07
N ALA A 336 -12.43 -4.99 0.84
CA ALA A 336 -13.49 -6.02 0.88
C ALA A 336 -14.10 -6.18 2.30
N SER A 337 -13.28 -5.96 3.33
CA SER A 337 -13.71 -5.99 4.72
C SER A 337 -14.34 -4.68 5.19
N GLY A 338 -14.36 -3.65 4.33
CA GLY A 338 -15.05 -2.38 4.58
C GLY A 338 -14.20 -1.31 5.26
N LEU A 339 -12.86 -1.41 5.24
CA LEU A 339 -12.01 -0.31 5.69
C LEU A 339 -12.19 0.93 4.80
N PRO A 340 -12.07 2.14 5.37
CA PRO A 340 -11.89 3.34 4.57
C PRO A 340 -10.67 3.23 3.65
N ALA A 341 -10.81 3.66 2.39
CA ALA A 341 -9.75 3.47 1.39
C ALA A 341 -8.37 4.03 1.79
N PRO A 342 -8.23 5.22 2.40
CA PRO A 342 -6.93 5.71 2.89
C PRO A 342 -6.26 4.73 3.87
N VAL A 343 -7.04 4.17 4.81
CA VAL A 343 -6.54 3.20 5.80
C VAL A 343 -6.12 1.90 5.12
N ALA A 344 -6.90 1.42 4.14
CA ALA A 344 -6.55 0.22 3.39
C ALA A 344 -5.26 0.40 2.56
N LEU A 345 -5.04 1.58 2.00
CA LEU A 345 -3.82 1.93 1.26
C LEU A 345 -2.59 1.99 2.18
N ASP A 346 -2.71 2.64 3.34
CA ASP A 346 -1.60 2.72 4.30
C ASP A 346 -1.28 1.32 4.87
N LEU A 347 -2.30 0.49 5.11
CA LEU A 347 -2.12 -0.90 5.54
C LEU A 347 -1.43 -1.75 4.45
N ALA A 348 -1.82 -1.57 3.19
CA ALA A 348 -1.20 -2.25 2.05
C ALA A 348 0.26 -1.83 1.87
N GLN A 349 0.58 -0.55 2.07
CA GLN A 349 1.96 -0.07 2.06
C GLN A 349 2.78 -0.71 3.18
N ALA A 350 2.24 -0.78 4.39
CA ALA A 350 2.90 -1.46 5.51
C ALA A 350 3.15 -2.95 5.22
N ALA A 351 2.21 -3.65 4.56
CA ALA A 351 2.42 -5.03 4.15
C ALA A 351 3.55 -5.17 3.11
N ALA A 352 3.63 -4.24 2.15
CA ALA A 352 4.74 -4.18 1.20
C ALA A 352 6.08 -3.91 1.92
N ASP A 353 6.11 -2.99 2.89
CA ASP A 353 7.31 -2.66 3.67
C ASP A 353 7.84 -3.86 4.48
N VAL A 354 6.96 -4.75 4.93
CA VAL A 354 7.35 -6.00 5.63
C VAL A 354 8.11 -6.94 4.69
N VAL A 355 7.62 -7.15 3.47
CA VAL A 355 8.20 -8.15 2.55
C VAL A 355 9.44 -7.65 1.83
N VAL A 356 9.63 -6.33 1.68
CA VAL A 356 10.88 -5.78 1.12
C VAL A 356 12.08 -5.91 2.08
N GLN A 357 11.83 -6.24 3.35
CA GLN A 357 12.87 -6.57 4.35
C GLN A 357 13.27 -8.05 4.33
N ARG A 358 12.73 -8.83 3.39
CA ARG A 358 12.98 -10.27 3.28
C ARG A 358 13.68 -10.58 1.98
N GLN A 359 14.54 -11.59 2.01
CA GLN A 359 15.14 -12.14 0.80
C GLN A 359 14.09 -12.94 0.02
N GLY A 360 14.17 -12.87 -1.30
CA GLY A 360 13.38 -13.72 -2.18
C GLY A 360 11.96 -13.20 -2.45
N THR A 361 11.12 -14.11 -2.96
CA THR A 361 9.67 -13.89 -3.06
C THR A 361 9.05 -14.36 -1.75
N SER A 362 8.52 -13.44 -0.96
CA SER A 362 8.00 -13.71 0.38
C SER A 362 6.55 -13.25 0.54
N VAL A 363 5.94 -13.67 1.63
CA VAL A 363 4.57 -13.30 1.99
C VAL A 363 4.52 -12.58 3.32
N CYS A 364 3.49 -11.75 3.49
CA CYS A 364 3.18 -11.07 4.73
C CYS A 364 2.05 -11.80 5.47
N THR A 365 2.28 -12.20 6.71
CA THR A 365 1.24 -12.81 7.56
C THR A 365 0.53 -11.77 8.41
N THR A 366 -0.65 -12.10 8.94
CA THR A 366 -1.34 -11.26 9.94
C THR A 366 -0.42 -10.93 11.13
N ALA A 367 0.35 -11.91 11.62
CA ALA A 367 1.28 -11.71 12.74
C ALA A 367 2.47 -10.79 12.38
N ASP A 368 2.96 -10.86 11.14
CA ASP A 368 3.99 -9.95 10.66
C ASP A 368 3.48 -8.51 10.66
N MET A 369 2.26 -8.30 10.17
CA MET A 369 1.59 -6.99 10.17
C MET A 369 1.37 -6.45 11.58
N GLU A 370 0.90 -7.28 12.51
CA GLU A 370 0.74 -6.90 13.91
C GLU A 370 2.07 -6.45 14.53
N THR A 371 3.14 -7.19 14.27
CA THR A 371 4.48 -6.90 14.79
C THR A 371 5.00 -5.59 14.20
N TYR A 372 4.87 -5.41 12.88
CA TYR A 372 5.32 -4.22 12.18
C TYR A 372 4.54 -2.97 12.66
N LEU A 373 3.21 -3.04 12.68
CA LEU A 373 2.34 -1.95 13.12
C LEU A 373 2.45 -1.68 14.63
N GLY A 374 2.67 -2.72 15.46
CA GLY A 374 2.98 -2.56 16.88
C GLY A 374 4.33 -1.88 17.10
N GLY A 375 5.30 -2.18 16.23
CA GLY A 375 6.61 -1.52 16.18
C GLY A 375 6.56 -0.06 15.70
N LEU A 376 5.51 0.37 14.99
CA LEU A 376 5.26 1.79 14.70
C LEU A 376 5.03 2.62 15.97
N GLY A 377 4.73 1.99 17.10
CA GLY A 377 4.74 2.65 18.41
C GLY A 377 6.11 3.27 18.76
N ASN A 378 7.20 2.84 18.11
CA ASN A 378 8.55 3.42 18.24
C ASN A 378 8.77 4.67 17.37
N VAL A 379 7.76 5.13 16.63
CA VAL A 379 7.79 6.44 15.95
C VAL A 379 7.80 7.55 16.99
N VAL A 380 7.12 7.38 18.13
CA VAL A 380 7.32 8.26 19.28
C VAL A 380 8.58 7.83 20.01
N ILE A 381 9.59 8.69 19.98
CA ILE A 381 10.93 8.37 20.44
C ILE A 381 11.50 9.54 21.26
N ASP A 382 12.20 9.23 22.34
CA ASP A 382 12.86 10.26 23.12
C ASP A 382 14.02 10.88 22.32
N LEU A 383 14.42 12.09 22.72
CA LEU A 383 15.40 12.86 21.97
C LEU A 383 16.79 12.22 21.94
N GLU A 384 17.17 11.41 22.93
CA GLU A 384 18.46 10.71 22.94
C GLU A 384 18.50 9.55 21.96
N ASP A 385 17.46 8.73 21.93
CA ASP A 385 17.31 7.69 20.93
C ASP A 385 17.13 8.26 19.52
N LEU A 386 16.43 9.38 19.39
CA LEU A 386 16.27 10.06 18.10
C LEU A 386 17.59 10.58 17.55
N VAL A 387 18.48 11.13 18.39
CA VAL A 387 19.83 11.54 17.96
C VAL A 387 20.57 10.34 17.38
N ARG A 388 20.57 9.19 18.07
CA ARG A 388 21.20 7.96 17.56
C ARG A 388 20.62 7.53 16.21
N ARG A 389 19.31 7.64 16.04
CA ARG A 389 18.63 7.30 14.78
C ARG A 389 19.04 8.26 13.65
N VAL A 390 19.11 9.56 13.92
CA VAL A 390 19.52 10.57 12.93
C VAL A 390 20.97 10.39 12.51
N GLU A 391 21.86 9.99 13.41
CA GLU A 391 23.25 9.62 13.06
C GLU A 391 23.29 8.46 12.06
N VAL A 392 22.42 7.46 12.21
CA VAL A 392 22.29 6.35 11.25
C VAL A 392 21.80 6.87 9.88
N TYR A 393 20.78 7.74 9.85
CA TYR A 393 20.30 8.32 8.59
C TYR A 393 21.38 9.09 7.83
N HIS A 394 22.14 9.93 8.53
CA HIS A 394 23.26 10.64 7.90
C HIS A 394 24.38 9.69 7.43
N HIS A 395 24.67 8.62 8.19
CA HIS A 395 25.64 7.60 7.76
C HIS A 395 25.18 6.84 6.51
N GLU A 396 23.87 6.63 6.35
CA GLU A 396 23.25 6.04 5.16
C GLU A 396 23.09 7.03 4.00
N GLY A 397 23.44 8.31 4.19
CA GLY A 397 23.32 9.37 3.19
C GLY A 397 21.89 9.84 2.94
N GLN A 398 20.97 9.60 3.88
CA GLN A 398 19.58 10.05 3.84
C GLN A 398 19.47 11.51 4.31
N ARG A 399 18.60 12.29 3.65
CA ARG A 399 18.32 13.69 3.99
C ARG A 399 17.25 13.78 5.06
N VAL A 400 17.56 14.37 6.21
CA VAL A 400 16.66 14.49 7.36
C VAL A 400 15.94 15.84 7.36
N VAL A 401 14.61 15.81 7.41
CA VAL A 401 13.75 16.98 7.55
C VAL A 401 13.20 17.05 8.97
N LEU A 402 13.30 18.21 9.61
CA LEU A 402 12.67 18.49 10.89
C LEU A 402 11.59 19.53 10.73
N THR A 403 10.46 19.33 11.39
CA THR A 403 9.49 20.39 11.66
C THR A 403 9.04 20.35 13.12
N ASN A 404 8.47 21.45 13.61
CA ASN A 404 7.96 21.52 14.97
C ASN A 404 6.67 22.32 15.11
N GLY A 405 5.93 22.04 16.17
CA GLY A 405 4.76 22.82 16.55
C GLY A 405 3.93 22.20 17.67
N CYS A 406 2.83 22.86 18.01
CA CYS A 406 1.92 22.37 19.05
C CYS A 406 1.02 21.23 18.55
N PHE A 407 0.64 21.18 17.27
CA PHE A 407 -0.21 20.12 16.67
C PHE A 407 -1.41 19.69 17.52
N ASP A 408 -2.10 20.66 18.14
CA ASP A 408 -3.07 20.35 19.18
C ASP A 408 -4.38 19.76 18.64
N VAL A 409 -5.03 20.43 17.69
CA VAL A 409 -6.14 19.82 16.94
C VAL A 409 -5.74 19.81 15.46
N LEU A 410 -5.49 18.62 14.94
CA LEU A 410 -5.11 18.44 13.54
C LEU A 410 -6.29 18.77 12.61
N HIS A 411 -5.95 19.28 11.44
CA HIS A 411 -6.87 19.54 10.33
C HIS A 411 -6.09 19.35 9.03
N ARG A 412 -6.80 19.39 7.89
CA ARG A 412 -6.22 19.18 6.55
C ARG A 412 -4.99 20.04 6.23
N GLY A 413 -4.87 21.21 6.85
CA GLY A 413 -3.71 22.09 6.65
C GLY A 413 -2.43 21.48 7.21
N HIS A 414 -2.49 20.84 8.39
CA HIS A 414 -1.35 20.16 8.98
C HIS A 414 -0.93 18.94 8.16
N THR A 415 -1.87 18.12 7.69
CA THR A 415 -1.52 16.92 6.90
C THR A 415 -0.89 17.31 5.58
N ARG A 416 -1.41 18.34 4.88
CA ARG A 416 -0.79 18.90 3.66
C ARG A 416 0.60 19.49 3.91
N PHE A 417 0.78 20.23 4.99
CA PHE A 417 2.06 20.79 5.37
C PHE A 417 3.10 19.69 5.66
N LEU A 418 2.72 18.67 6.43
CA LEU A 418 3.60 17.54 6.73
C LEU A 418 3.94 16.72 5.48
N GLU A 419 2.97 16.54 4.57
CA GLU A 419 3.22 15.98 3.24
C GLU A 419 4.27 16.81 2.48
N GLN A 420 4.11 18.13 2.39
CA GLN A 420 5.09 19.01 1.72
C GLN A 420 6.47 18.93 2.38
N ALA A 421 6.54 18.94 3.71
CA ALA A 421 7.79 18.81 4.46
C ALA A 421 8.49 17.48 4.15
N ARG A 422 7.73 16.38 4.07
CA ARG A 422 8.28 15.06 3.72
C ARG A 422 8.92 15.02 2.33
N HIS A 423 8.54 15.89 1.40
CA HIS A 423 9.16 15.96 0.06
C HIS A 423 10.54 16.65 0.06
N LEU A 424 10.93 17.31 1.15
CA LEU A 424 12.22 18.00 1.23
C LEU A 424 13.39 17.07 1.60
N GLY A 425 13.11 15.80 1.92
CA GLY A 425 14.13 14.81 2.26
C GLY A 425 13.57 13.40 2.34
N ASP A 426 14.33 12.50 2.96
CA ASP A 426 14.09 11.07 3.04
C ASP A 426 13.46 10.63 4.37
N ALA A 427 13.62 11.41 5.44
CA ALA A 427 13.00 11.16 6.73
C ALA A 427 12.41 12.45 7.33
N LEU A 428 11.12 12.43 7.72
CA LEU A 428 10.46 13.55 8.40
C LEU A 428 10.34 13.30 9.90
N ILE A 429 10.94 14.19 10.67
CA ILE A 429 10.84 14.25 12.12
C ILE A 429 9.91 15.38 12.53
N VAL A 430 8.95 15.09 13.39
CA VAL A 430 8.04 16.09 13.97
C VAL A 430 8.32 16.26 15.45
N ALA A 431 8.91 17.38 15.84
CA ALA A 431 9.10 17.74 17.24
C ALA A 431 7.86 18.48 17.76
N ILE A 432 7.19 17.93 18.77
CA ILE A 432 6.02 18.57 19.38
C ILE A 432 6.32 19.17 20.74
N ASN A 433 5.76 20.36 20.99
CA ASN A 433 5.81 20.97 22.32
C ASN A 433 5.04 20.11 23.33
N ASP A 434 5.55 19.95 24.54
CA ASP A 434 4.81 19.34 25.66
C ASP A 434 3.64 20.22 26.14
N ASP A 435 2.86 19.70 27.10
CA ASP A 435 1.65 20.38 27.55
C ASP A 435 1.92 21.66 28.34
N GLU A 436 3.08 21.80 28.97
CA GLU A 436 3.45 23.01 29.70
C GLU A 436 3.90 24.11 28.73
N SER A 437 4.71 23.74 27.75
CA SER A 437 5.17 24.62 26.66
C SER A 437 3.98 25.14 25.85
N VAL A 438 3.02 24.28 25.49
CA VAL A 438 1.80 24.74 24.79
C VAL A 438 0.99 25.70 25.65
N ARG A 439 0.86 25.47 26.98
CA ARG A 439 0.20 26.42 27.89
C ARG A 439 0.86 27.78 27.91
N ARG A 440 2.20 27.82 27.96
CA ARG A 440 2.96 29.09 27.93
C ARG A 440 2.77 29.82 26.60
N LEU A 441 2.79 29.10 25.48
CA LEU A 441 2.71 29.66 24.13
C LEU A 441 1.29 30.09 23.71
N LYS A 442 0.26 29.35 24.13
CA LYS A 442 -1.12 29.51 23.62
C LYS A 442 -2.13 29.89 24.70
N GLY A 443 -1.74 29.90 25.97
CA GLY A 443 -2.59 30.23 27.12
C GLY A 443 -3.08 29.00 27.90
N PRO A 444 -3.69 29.20 29.08
CA PRO A 444 -3.99 28.14 30.05
C PRO A 444 -5.02 27.11 29.56
N ASP A 445 -5.85 27.49 28.59
CA ASP A 445 -6.90 26.66 27.98
C ASP A 445 -6.38 25.66 26.94
N ARG A 446 -5.06 25.62 26.70
CA ARG A 446 -4.41 24.82 25.66
C ARG A 446 -3.21 24.10 26.28
N PRO A 447 -2.89 22.85 25.90
CA PRO A 447 -3.50 22.11 24.81
C PRO A 447 -4.86 21.51 25.17
N ILE A 448 -5.68 21.22 24.16
CA ILE A 448 -6.91 20.43 24.31
C ILE A 448 -6.56 18.95 24.43
N ASN A 449 -5.64 18.48 23.57
CA ASN A 449 -5.19 17.10 23.54
C ASN A 449 -3.81 16.99 24.23
N PRO A 450 -3.64 16.08 25.21
CA PRO A 450 -2.35 15.83 25.85
C PRO A 450 -1.24 15.47 24.85
N ALA A 451 0.02 15.72 25.20
CA ALA A 451 1.17 15.46 24.35
C ALA A 451 1.24 14.02 23.84
N ALA A 452 0.88 13.04 24.68
CA ALA A 452 0.85 11.62 24.30
C ALA A 452 -0.14 11.36 23.14
N ASP A 453 -1.34 11.93 23.21
CA ASP A 453 -2.37 11.75 22.17
C ASP A 453 -1.96 12.45 20.87
N ARG A 454 -1.41 13.67 20.98
CA ARG A 454 -0.90 14.42 19.82
C ARG A 454 0.22 13.67 19.12
N ALA A 455 1.16 13.10 19.90
CA ALA A 455 2.25 12.31 19.36
C ALA A 455 1.76 11.05 18.66
N ALA A 456 0.82 10.32 19.27
CA ALA A 456 0.25 9.11 18.69
C ALA A 456 -0.46 9.38 17.35
N VAL A 457 -1.22 10.47 17.25
CA VAL A 457 -1.90 10.83 16.00
C VAL A 457 -0.91 11.21 14.90
N LEU A 458 0.14 11.98 15.23
CA LEU A 458 1.20 12.32 14.27
C LEU A 458 2.00 11.10 13.82
N ALA A 459 2.31 10.19 14.76
CA ALA A 459 3.02 8.95 14.48
C ALA A 459 2.25 8.00 13.56
N ALA A 460 0.93 8.13 13.49
CA ALA A 460 0.09 7.36 12.57
C ALA A 460 0.07 7.91 11.14
N LEU A 461 0.63 9.11 10.89
CA LEU A 461 0.69 9.68 9.55
C LEU A 461 1.83 9.03 8.75
N SER A 462 1.52 8.48 7.58
CA SER A 462 2.50 7.78 6.74
C SER A 462 3.67 8.65 6.26
N CYS A 463 3.54 9.98 6.30
CA CYS A 463 4.60 10.92 5.96
C CYS A 463 5.53 11.27 7.13
N VAL A 464 5.26 10.78 8.35
CA VAL A 464 6.05 11.06 9.56
C VAL A 464 6.85 9.82 9.96
N ASP A 465 8.17 9.97 10.05
CA ASP A 465 9.08 8.89 10.40
C ASP A 465 9.34 8.81 11.91
N HIS A 466 9.47 9.98 12.57
CA HIS A 466 9.63 10.08 14.03
C HIS A 466 8.87 11.27 14.61
N VAL A 467 8.41 11.10 15.84
CA VAL A 467 7.84 12.15 16.68
C VAL A 467 8.63 12.20 17.98
N THR A 468 9.04 13.40 18.39
CA THR A 468 9.66 13.60 19.69
C THR A 468 8.98 14.75 20.44
N VAL A 469 9.00 14.70 21.76
CA VAL A 469 8.37 15.72 22.62
C VAL A 469 9.46 16.55 23.27
N PHE A 470 9.32 17.88 23.26
CA PHE A 470 10.25 18.80 23.89
C PHE A 470 9.53 19.88 24.72
N SER A 471 10.20 20.39 25.75
CA SER A 471 9.61 21.28 26.76
C SER A 471 9.91 22.75 26.55
N GLN A 472 10.87 23.09 25.68
CA GLN A 472 11.28 24.46 25.41
C GLN A 472 10.22 25.20 24.58
N ASP A 473 10.31 26.53 24.55
CA ASP A 473 9.37 27.36 23.78
C ASP A 473 9.74 27.39 22.27
N THR A 474 11.01 27.18 21.94
CA THR A 474 11.55 27.09 20.57
C THR A 474 12.20 25.73 20.33
N ALA A 475 12.29 25.31 19.07
CA ALA A 475 12.93 24.03 18.72
C ALA A 475 14.46 24.12 18.61
N VAL A 476 15.08 25.25 18.97
CA VAL A 476 16.55 25.48 18.84
C VAL A 476 17.35 24.34 19.46
N SER A 477 17.05 23.96 20.70
CA SER A 477 17.78 22.87 21.38
C SER A 477 17.62 21.49 20.73
N VAL A 478 16.49 21.24 20.06
CA VAL A 478 16.25 20.02 19.29
C VAL A 478 17.06 20.05 18.00
N ILE A 479 17.07 21.20 17.31
CA ILE A 479 17.84 21.44 16.08
C ILE A 479 19.34 21.27 16.33
N GLU A 480 19.89 21.87 17.38
CA GLU A 480 21.32 21.79 17.70
C GLU A 480 21.77 20.35 17.96
N ARG A 481 20.86 19.52 18.50
CA ARG A 481 21.14 18.10 18.78
C ARG A 481 20.98 17.21 17.57
N LEU A 482 19.90 17.37 16.81
CA LEU A 482 19.59 16.51 15.66
C LEU A 482 20.37 16.91 14.41
N ARG A 483 20.68 18.21 14.27
CA ARG A 483 21.31 18.81 13.09
C ARG A 483 20.65 18.35 11.77
N PRO A 484 19.33 18.54 11.59
CA PRO A 484 18.63 18.15 10.37
C PRO A 484 19.16 18.90 9.15
N ASP A 485 19.19 18.25 7.98
CA ASP A 485 19.55 18.90 6.71
C ASP A 485 18.57 19.99 6.32
N THR A 486 17.30 19.84 6.68
CA THR A 486 16.26 20.83 6.37
C THR A 486 15.31 21.03 7.53
N TYR A 487 15.11 22.29 7.93
CA TYR A 487 14.08 22.68 8.88
C TYR A 487 12.91 23.33 8.16
N ALA A 488 11.75 22.66 8.18
CA ALA A 488 10.56 23.06 7.47
C ALA A 488 9.58 23.79 8.39
N LYS A 489 9.07 24.94 7.93
CA LYS A 489 8.04 25.72 8.64
C LYS A 489 6.92 26.15 7.70
N GLY A 490 5.68 26.04 8.15
CA GLY A 490 4.49 26.46 7.40
C GLY A 490 4.00 27.83 7.88
N GLY A 491 3.45 28.64 6.96
CA GLY A 491 2.88 29.96 7.28
C GLY A 491 3.57 31.13 6.57
N ASP A 492 3.14 32.35 6.93
CA ASP A 492 3.69 33.62 6.43
C ASP A 492 5.00 34.04 7.12
N TYR A 493 5.81 33.07 7.57
CA TYR A 493 7.08 33.35 8.23
C TYR A 493 8.18 33.62 7.20
N SER A 494 8.98 34.66 7.40
CA SER A 494 10.26 34.81 6.67
C SER A 494 11.34 34.01 7.41
N PRO A 495 12.29 33.34 6.73
CA PRO A 495 13.43 32.68 7.39
C PRO A 495 14.13 33.58 8.42
N ASP A 496 14.24 34.88 8.13
CA ASP A 496 14.89 35.86 9.02
C ASP A 496 14.14 36.12 10.35
N THR A 497 12.89 35.67 10.47
CA THR A 497 12.03 35.91 11.64
C THR A 497 11.97 34.74 12.62
N LEU A 498 12.57 33.60 12.28
CA LEU A 498 12.54 32.40 13.10
C LEU A 498 13.76 32.35 14.03
N ALA A 499 13.51 32.09 15.31
CA ALA A 499 14.57 31.92 16.31
C ALA A 499 15.45 30.70 16.00
N GLU A 500 14.92 29.74 15.23
CA GLU A 500 15.57 28.52 14.80
C GLU A 500 16.57 28.70 13.65
N THR A 501 16.43 29.72 12.81
CA THR A 501 17.23 29.89 11.59
C THR A 501 18.74 29.93 11.86
N PRO A 502 19.25 30.73 12.83
CA PRO A 502 20.68 30.75 13.11
C PRO A 502 21.24 29.39 13.56
N ALA A 503 20.42 28.59 14.26
CA ALA A 503 20.83 27.27 14.73
C ALA A 503 20.99 26.27 13.58
N VAL A 504 20.11 26.34 12.58
CA VAL A 504 20.15 25.49 11.37
C VAL A 504 21.35 25.87 10.49
N GLU A 505 21.52 27.17 10.22
CA GLU A 505 22.58 27.67 9.34
C GLU A 505 23.98 27.49 9.91
N ALA A 506 24.13 27.49 11.25
CA ALA A 506 25.43 27.36 11.92
C ALA A 506 26.18 26.07 11.56
N TYR A 507 25.47 25.02 11.15
CA TYR A 507 26.07 23.77 10.70
C TYR A 507 25.85 23.48 9.21
N GLY A 508 25.29 24.42 8.45
CA GLY A 508 25.07 24.30 7.00
C GLY A 508 23.74 23.66 6.58
N GLY A 509 22.76 23.54 7.48
CA GLY A 509 21.40 23.11 7.12
C GLY A 509 20.60 24.19 6.41
N GLU A 510 19.47 23.81 5.80
CA GLU A 510 18.58 24.71 5.05
C GLU A 510 17.26 24.98 5.80
N VAL A 511 16.74 26.20 5.74
CA VAL A 511 15.40 26.53 6.23
C VAL A 511 14.44 26.64 5.05
N ALA A 512 13.38 25.84 5.08
CA ALA A 512 12.36 25.81 4.04
C ALA A 512 11.02 26.36 4.56
N ILE A 513 10.52 27.42 3.93
CA ILE A 513 9.17 27.93 4.20
C ILE A 513 8.23 27.33 3.17
N LEU A 514 7.22 26.61 3.65
CA LEU A 514 6.25 25.92 2.83
C LEU A 514 4.94 26.69 2.77
N ASP A 515 4.31 26.69 1.59
CA ASP A 515 3.06 27.41 1.33
C ASP A 515 1.99 27.06 2.37
N TYR A 516 1.45 28.08 3.03
CA TYR A 516 0.31 27.92 3.91
C TYR A 516 -0.93 27.63 3.07
N VAL A 517 -1.54 26.45 3.23
CA VAL A 517 -2.85 26.18 2.64
C VAL A 517 -3.90 26.92 3.48
N PRO A 518 -4.52 28.01 2.99
CA PRO A 518 -5.44 28.79 3.79
C PRO A 518 -6.77 28.06 3.80
N ASP A 519 -7.03 27.30 4.87
CA ASP A 519 -8.37 26.94 5.29
C ASP A 519 -8.34 26.36 6.71
N HIS A 520 -8.71 27.22 7.66
CA HIS A 520 -8.94 26.97 9.08
C HIS A 520 -7.67 26.92 9.94
N SER A 521 -7.42 27.97 10.72
CA SER A 521 -6.48 27.84 11.84
C SER A 521 -7.11 27.02 12.95
N THR A 522 -6.30 26.24 13.68
CA THR A 522 -6.79 25.49 14.85
C THR A 522 -7.54 26.36 15.86
N SER A 523 -7.07 27.60 16.05
CA SER A 523 -7.71 28.59 16.92
C SER A 523 -9.12 28.97 16.45
N GLU A 524 -9.35 29.08 15.14
CA GLU A 524 -10.66 29.37 14.57
C GLU A 524 -11.63 28.19 14.65
N VAL A 525 -11.14 26.95 14.48
CA VAL A 525 -11.94 25.73 14.67
C VAL A 525 -12.45 25.68 16.11
N VAL A 526 -11.56 25.86 17.09
CA VAL A 526 -11.90 25.88 18.51
C VAL A 526 -12.84 27.04 18.86
N ARG A 527 -12.62 28.23 18.28
CA ARG A 527 -13.53 29.37 18.45
C ARG A 527 -14.93 29.05 17.94
N ARG A 528 -15.06 28.40 16.77
CA ARG A 528 -16.36 27.97 16.22
C ARG A 528 -17.07 26.97 17.12
N ILE A 529 -16.33 26.03 17.71
CA ILE A 529 -16.90 25.05 18.66
C ILE A 529 -17.41 25.76 19.93
N ARG A 530 -16.63 26.70 20.49
CA ARG A 530 -17.03 27.48 21.67
C ARG A 530 -18.21 28.41 21.42
N VAL A 531 -18.35 28.96 20.21
CA VAL A 531 -19.47 29.84 19.82
C VAL A 531 -20.76 29.06 19.57
N ASN A 532 -20.68 27.82 19.06
CA ASN A 532 -21.86 26.98 18.81
C ASN A 532 -22.29 26.10 19.99
N GLY A 533 -21.52 26.07 21.09
CA GLY A 533 -21.83 25.31 22.31
C GLY A 533 -22.50 26.13 23.41
N GLY A 534 -22.86 27.38 23.12
CA GLY A 534 -23.62 28.25 24.00
C GLY A 534 -25.03 28.48 23.46
N ASP A 535 -25.86 27.44 23.51
CA ASP A 535 -27.33 27.50 23.50
C ASP A 535 -27.87 26.31 24.31
#